data_AF-A0A970N5R1-F1
#
_entry.id   AF-A0A970N5R1-F1
#
_cell.length_a   1.000
_cell.length_b   1.000
_cell.length_c   1.000
_cell.angle_alpha   90.00
_cell.angle_beta   90.00
_cell.angle_gamma   90.00
#
_symmetry.space_group_name_H-M   'P 1'
#
loop_
_entity.id
_entity.type
_entity.pdbx_description
1 polymer ?
#
loop_
_entity_poly.entity_id
_entity_poly.type
_entity_poly.pdbx_seq_one_letter_code
_entity_poly.pdbx_strand_id
1 'polypeptide(L)'
;VVEYFILWTVLFYLLGIIRIVICLLPHNKWQEKKPPFMWAIWRNIPFVMMGIMITILFFINRNIVMSLNNVWLAILLSFIFYLPVVLYSHKNAKVGMLMLPKSVMYIWLLLMFVLF
;
A
#
# COMPACT_ATOMS: atom_id res chain seq x y z
N VAL A 1 6.69 6.25 24.91
CA VAL A 1 6.34 5.12 24.00
C VAL A 1 4.89 5.23 23.51
N VAL A 2 3.92 5.41 24.40
CA VAL A 2 2.48 5.55 24.06
C VAL A 2 2.20 6.75 23.15
N GLU A 3 2.78 7.92 23.43
CA GLU A 3 2.59 9.13 22.61
C GLU A 3 3.03 8.97 21.15
N TYR A 4 4.15 8.27 20.91
CA TYR A 4 4.60 7.95 19.56
C TYR A 4 3.54 7.08 18.85
N PHE A 5 3.01 6.06 19.51
CA PHE A 5 2.00 5.19 18.91
C PHE A 5 0.72 5.94 18.52
N ILE A 6 0.29 6.90 19.35
CA ILE A 6 -0.83 7.79 19.05
C ILE A 6 -0.53 8.64 17.82
N LEU A 7 0.65 9.27 17.76
CA LEU A 7 1.06 10.09 16.62
C LEU A 7 1.11 9.28 15.31
N TRP A 8 1.68 8.07 15.33
CA TRP A 8 1.69 7.15 14.19
C TRP A 8 0.27 6.81 13.71
N THR A 9 -0.63 6.55 14.64
CA THR A 9 -2.04 6.24 14.35
C THR A 9 -2.77 7.43 13.73
N VAL A 10 -2.61 8.63 14.31
CA VAL A 10 -3.19 9.87 13.78
C VAL A 10 -2.68 10.17 12.37
N LEU A 11 -1.36 10.06 12.15
CA LEU A 11 -0.76 10.25 10.82
C LEU A 11 -1.29 9.24 9.80
N PHE A 12 -1.44 7.98 10.20
CA PHE A 12 -1.97 6.93 9.32
C PHE A 12 -3.42 7.24 8.89
N TYR A 13 -4.29 7.59 9.84
CA TYR A 13 -5.66 7.97 9.53
C TYR A 13 -5.74 9.25 8.70
N LEU A 14 -4.90 10.25 8.97
CA LEU A 14 -4.83 11.48 8.19
C LEU A 14 -4.45 11.21 6.73
N LEU A 15 -3.44 10.35 6.47
CA LEU A 15 -3.10 9.91 5.11
C LEU A 15 -4.25 9.16 4.44
N GLY A 16 -4.98 8.35 5.20
CA GLY A 16 -6.19 7.66 4.73
C GLY A 16 -7.29 8.63 4.30
N ILE A 17 -7.59 9.63 5.11
CA ILE A 17 -8.56 10.69 4.81
C ILE A 17 -8.12 11.47 3.56
N ILE A 18 -6.86 11.88 3.49
CA ILE A 18 -6.31 12.58 2.31
C ILE A 18 -6.52 11.72 1.05
N ARG A 19 -6.22 10.42 1.11
CA ARG A 19 -6.43 9.51 -0.02
C ARG A 19 -7.89 9.46 -0.44
N ILE A 20 -8.81 9.34 0.51
CA ILE A 20 -10.26 9.29 0.23
C ILE A 20 -10.69 10.59 -0.46
N VAL A 21 -10.31 11.75 0.08
CA VAL A 21 -10.62 13.07 -0.49
C VAL A 21 -10.09 13.18 -1.91
N ILE A 22 -8.82 12.83 -2.15
CA ILE A 22 -8.23 12.87 -3.49
C ILE A 22 -8.99 11.95 -4.45
N CYS A 23 -9.41 10.76 -4.03
CA CYS A 23 -10.17 9.82 -4.86
C CYS A 23 -11.59 10.31 -5.22
N LEU A 24 -12.22 11.11 -4.36
CA LEU A 24 -13.57 11.66 -4.58
C LEU A 24 -13.58 12.86 -5.53
N LEU A 25 -12.44 13.50 -5.77
CA LEU A 25 -12.37 14.62 -6.69
C LEU A 25 -12.77 14.19 -8.12
N PRO A 26 -13.61 14.99 -8.82
CA PRO A 26 -14.14 14.65 -10.15
C PRO A 26 -13.03 14.52 -11.21
N HIS A 27 -11.88 15.15 -10.96
CA HIS A 27 -10.71 15.12 -11.85
C HIS A 27 -10.11 13.74 -12.06
N ASN A 28 -10.42 12.75 -11.22
CA ASN A 28 -9.96 11.38 -11.43
C ASN A 28 -10.55 10.73 -12.68
N LYS A 29 -11.71 11.24 -13.16
CA LYS A 29 -12.36 10.78 -14.41
C LYS A 29 -12.44 9.25 -14.48
N TRP A 30 -12.91 8.62 -13.40
CA TRP A 30 -12.90 7.16 -13.23
C TRP A 30 -13.63 6.40 -14.35
N GLN A 31 -14.60 7.03 -15.01
CA GLN A 31 -15.39 6.44 -16.10
C GLN A 31 -14.72 6.57 -17.48
N GLU A 32 -13.63 7.34 -17.60
CA GLU A 32 -12.92 7.47 -18.87
C GLU A 32 -11.99 6.26 -19.11
N LYS A 33 -11.90 5.80 -20.37
CA LYS A 33 -11.01 4.69 -20.75
C LYS A 33 -9.53 4.97 -20.46
N LYS A 34 -9.12 6.24 -20.41
CA LYS A 34 -7.76 6.71 -20.13
C LYS A 34 -7.79 7.82 -19.09
N PRO A 35 -7.90 7.47 -17.79
CA PRO A 35 -7.92 8.47 -16.73
C PRO A 35 -6.56 9.20 -16.65
N PRO A 36 -6.54 10.46 -16.16
CA PRO A 36 -5.34 11.27 -16.14
C PRO A 36 -4.26 10.68 -15.23
N PHE A 37 -3.07 10.49 -15.79
CA PHE A 37 -1.91 9.89 -15.12
C PHE A 37 -1.48 10.65 -13.86
N MET A 38 -1.48 11.99 -13.88
CA MET A 38 -1.07 12.79 -12.72
C MET A 38 -1.96 12.54 -11.49
N TRP A 39 -3.27 12.43 -11.68
CA TRP A 39 -4.20 12.12 -10.58
C TRP A 39 -4.01 10.69 -10.05
N ALA A 40 -3.60 9.76 -10.92
CA ALA A 40 -3.19 8.43 -10.49
C ALA A 40 -1.95 8.48 -9.59
N ILE A 41 -0.97 9.35 -9.85
CA ILE A 41 0.18 9.52 -8.94
C ILE A 41 -0.28 10.13 -7.61
N TRP A 42 -1.04 11.23 -7.65
CA TRP A 42 -1.47 11.95 -6.44
C TRP A 42 -2.21 11.07 -5.43
N ARG A 43 -3.14 10.23 -5.89
CA ARG A 43 -3.88 9.32 -4.99
C ARG A 43 -3.04 8.16 -4.45
N ASN A 44 -1.93 7.83 -5.13
CA ASN A 44 -1.08 6.71 -4.76
C ASN A 44 0.08 7.13 -3.84
N ILE A 45 0.46 8.41 -3.79
CA ILE A 45 1.47 8.92 -2.84
C ILE A 45 1.05 8.64 -1.37
N PRO A 46 -0.15 9.05 -0.89
CA PRO A 46 -0.58 8.75 0.47
C PRO A 46 -0.67 7.24 0.74
N PHE A 47 -1.03 6.46 -0.27
CA PHE A 47 -1.11 5.00 -0.18
C PHE A 47 0.25 4.34 0.03
N VAL A 48 1.28 4.78 -0.71
CA VAL A 48 2.65 4.28 -0.55
C VAL A 48 3.21 4.68 0.81
N MET A 49 2.95 5.91 1.27
CA MET A 49 3.36 6.36 2.60
C MET A 49 2.76 5.49 3.70
N MET A 50 1.45 5.20 3.64
CA MET A 50 0.80 4.26 4.57
C MET A 50 1.46 2.87 4.52
N GLY A 51 1.81 2.39 3.32
CA GLY A 51 2.53 1.12 3.13
C GLY A 51 3.89 1.06 3.82
N ILE A 52 4.68 2.11 3.66
CA ILE A 52 5.99 2.26 4.33
C ILE A 52 5.80 2.29 5.84
N MET A 53 4.81 3.05 6.33
CA MET A 53 4.52 3.13 7.76
C MET A 53 4.20 1.77 8.37
N ILE A 54 3.31 0.99 7.74
CA ILE A 54 2.97 -0.35 8.22
C ILE A 54 4.18 -1.28 8.15
N THR A 55 4.96 -1.22 7.07
CA THR A 55 6.18 -2.04 6.91
C THR A 55 7.16 -1.80 8.05
N ILE A 56 7.42 -0.53 8.40
CA ILE A 56 8.31 -0.16 9.53
C ILE A 56 7.75 -0.68 10.85
N LEU A 57 6.44 -0.50 11.08
CA LEU A 57 5.79 -0.94 12.32
C LEU A 57 5.92 -2.45 12.52
N PHE A 58 5.66 -3.25 11.48
CA PHE A 58 5.82 -4.70 11.56
C PHE A 58 7.28 -5.13 11.64
N PHE A 59 8.21 -4.39 11.02
CA PHE A 59 9.64 -4.69 11.13
C PHE A 59 10.16 -4.50 12.55
N ILE A 60 9.76 -3.41 13.22
CA ILE A 60 10.13 -3.13 14.62
C ILE A 60 9.57 -4.20 15.56
N ASN A 61 8.31 -4.60 15.34
CA ASN A 61 7.58 -5.52 16.22
C ASN A 61 7.68 -7.00 15.81
N ARG A 62 8.59 -7.35 14.89
CA ARG A 62 8.66 -8.69 14.25
C ARG A 62 8.94 -9.84 15.22
N ASN A 63 9.58 -9.55 16.35
CA ASN A 63 9.98 -10.55 17.34
C ASN A 63 8.92 -10.80 18.43
N ILE A 64 7.83 -10.02 18.45
CA ILE A 64 6.77 -10.21 19.45
C ILE A 64 6.01 -11.51 19.19
N VAL A 65 5.74 -11.78 17.91
CA VAL A 65 4.99 -12.95 17.48
C VAL A 65 5.77 -13.68 16.38
N MET A 66 6.26 -14.88 16.68
CA MET A 66 7.11 -15.66 15.77
C MET A 66 6.45 -15.91 14.40
N SER A 67 5.14 -16.20 14.39
CA SER A 67 4.37 -16.42 13.15
C SER A 67 4.30 -15.16 12.25
N LEU A 68 4.32 -13.96 12.85
CA LEU A 68 4.18 -12.70 12.13
C LEU A 68 5.52 -12.03 11.77
N ASN A 69 6.65 -12.70 12.03
CA ASN A 69 7.99 -12.16 11.78
C ASN A 69 8.20 -11.80 10.29
N ASN A 70 7.57 -12.53 9.38
CA ASN A 70 7.71 -12.32 7.93
C ASN A 70 6.65 -11.36 7.33
N VAL A 71 5.73 -10.80 8.14
CA VAL A 71 4.66 -9.92 7.63
C VAL A 71 5.25 -8.66 6.99
N TRP A 72 6.28 -8.06 7.58
CA TRP A 72 6.92 -6.86 7.01
C TRP A 72 7.50 -7.13 5.62
N LEU A 73 8.06 -8.32 5.38
CA LEU A 73 8.58 -8.72 4.06
C LEU A 73 7.45 -8.83 3.04
N ALA A 74 6.34 -9.49 3.39
CA ALA A 74 5.19 -9.62 2.51
C ALA A 74 4.62 -8.25 2.09
N ILE A 75 4.54 -7.30 3.04
CA ILE A 75 4.08 -5.94 2.77
C ILE A 75 5.09 -5.20 1.87
N LEU A 76 6.37 -5.25 2.20
CA LEU A 76 7.43 -4.60 1.41
C LEU A 76 7.43 -5.10 -0.04
N LEU A 77 7.42 -6.42 -0.26
CA LEU A 77 7.38 -7.01 -1.60
C LEU A 77 6.11 -6.59 -2.35
N SER A 78 4.95 -6.55 -1.68
CA SER A 78 3.70 -6.08 -2.27
C SER A 78 3.83 -4.64 -2.82
N PHE A 79 4.49 -3.74 -2.07
CA PHE A 79 4.72 -2.37 -2.50
C PHE A 79 5.79 -2.27 -3.60
N ILE A 80 6.82 -3.11 -3.59
CA ILE A 80 7.82 -3.19 -4.67
C ILE A 80 7.16 -3.56 -6.00
N PHE A 81 6.25 -4.55 -6.02
CA PHE A 81 5.52 -4.91 -7.24
C PHE A 81 4.50 -3.85 -7.66
N TYR A 82 3.97 -3.09 -6.71
CA TYR A 82 2.97 -2.06 -6.96
C TYR A 82 3.53 -0.77 -7.58
N LEU A 83 4.70 -0.30 -7.14
CA LEU A 83 5.28 0.97 -7.61
C LEU A 83 5.49 1.04 -9.14
N PRO A 84 6.10 0.03 -9.78
CA PRO A 84 6.24 0.00 -11.24
C PRO A 84 4.89 0.03 -11.96
N VAL A 85 3.86 -0.64 -11.41
CA VAL A 85 2.51 -0.66 -11.98
C VAL A 85 1.92 0.74 -12.01
N VAL A 86 2.04 1.49 -10.92
CA VAL A 86 1.49 2.86 -10.86
C VAL A 86 2.17 3.79 -11.85
N LEU A 87 3.50 3.69 -11.97
CA LEU A 87 4.29 4.63 -12.77
C LEU A 87 4.27 4.31 -14.28
N TYR A 88 4.22 3.02 -14.64
CA TYR A 88 4.46 2.57 -16.03
C TYR A 88 3.29 1.84 -16.70
N SER A 89 2.21 1.50 -16.00
CA SER A 89 1.07 0.78 -16.61
C SER A 89 0.42 1.52 -17.77
N HIS A 90 0.43 2.86 -17.75
CA HIS A 90 -0.13 3.69 -18.82
C HIS A 90 0.71 3.63 -20.11
N LYS A 91 1.99 3.24 -20.03
CA LYS A 91 2.88 3.09 -21.21
C LYS A 91 2.91 1.65 -21.71
N ASN A 92 3.03 0.68 -20.79
CA ASN A 92 3.13 -0.73 -21.12
C ASN A 92 2.11 -1.54 -20.31
N ALA A 93 1.03 -1.99 -20.96
CA ALA A 93 -0.03 -2.77 -20.32
C ALA A 93 0.50 -4.07 -19.66
N LYS A 94 1.57 -4.66 -20.20
CA LYS A 94 2.24 -5.85 -19.63
C LYS A 94 2.76 -5.62 -18.21
N VAL A 95 3.17 -4.39 -17.85
CA VAL A 95 3.63 -4.06 -16.49
C VAL A 95 2.48 -4.21 -15.48
N GLY A 96 1.24 -4.04 -15.92
CA GLY A 96 0.05 -4.29 -15.10
C GLY A 96 -0.05 -5.72 -14.55
N MET A 97 0.60 -6.71 -15.19
CA MET A 97 0.61 -8.09 -14.71
C MET A 97 1.35 -8.26 -13.38
N LEU A 98 2.19 -7.30 -12.97
CA LEU A 98 2.82 -7.30 -11.63
C LEU A 98 1.79 -7.19 -10.49
N MET A 99 0.52 -6.89 -10.79
CA MET A 99 -0.58 -7.03 -9.83
C MET A 99 -0.80 -8.48 -9.38
N LEU A 100 -0.44 -9.50 -10.19
CA LEU A 100 -0.55 -10.91 -9.82
C LEU A 100 0.43 -11.29 -8.69
N PRO A 101 1.76 -11.09 -8.82
CA PRO A 101 2.70 -11.25 -7.71
C PRO A 101 2.29 -10.48 -6.45
N LYS A 102 1.77 -9.26 -6.62
CA LYS A 102 1.27 -8.45 -5.51
C LYS A 102 0.15 -9.15 -4.74
N SER A 103 -0.83 -9.74 -5.43
CA SER A 103 -1.93 -10.50 -4.80
C SER A 103 -1.44 -11.76 -4.09
N VAL A 104 -0.41 -12.43 -4.62
CA VAL A 104 0.22 -13.58 -3.93
C VAL A 104 0.81 -13.17 -2.59
N MET A 105 1.43 -11.99 -2.49
CA MET A 105 1.91 -11.46 -1.21
C MET A 105 0.77 -11.24 -0.21
N TYR A 106 -0.42 -10.84 -0.67
CA TYR A 106 -1.59 -10.72 0.19
C TYR A 106 -2.11 -12.06 0.69
N ILE A 107 -2.09 -13.10 -0.15
CA ILE A 107 -2.41 -14.47 0.28
C ILE A 107 -1.42 -14.94 1.33
N TRP A 108 -0.13 -14.71 1.12
CA TRP A 108 0.90 -15.07 2.10
C TRP A 108 0.72 -14.34 3.43
N LEU A 109 0.41 -13.04 3.38
CA LEU A 109 0.08 -12.25 4.57
C LEU A 109 -1.14 -12.82 5.30
N LEU A 110 -2.22 -13.13 4.58
CA LEU A 110 -3.43 -13.72 5.16
C LEU A 110 -3.15 -15.07 5.83
N LEU A 111 -2.35 -15.94 5.18
CA LEU A 111 -1.96 -17.22 5.74
C LEU A 111 -1.19 -17.07 7.06
N MET A 112 -0.28 -16.09 7.18
CA MET A 112 0.42 -15.83 8.44
C MET A 112 -0.54 -15.43 9.57
N PHE A 113 -1.58 -14.65 9.28
CA PHE A 113 -2.56 -14.24 10.28
C PHE A 113 -3.58 -15.32 10.64
N VAL A 114 -3.95 -16.20 9.70
CA VAL A 114 -4.93 -17.27 9.92
C VAL A 114 -4.29 -18.50 10.59
N LEU A 115 -3.03 -18.79 10.27
CA LEU A 115 -2.27 -19.91 10.85
C LEU A 115 -1.56 -19.54 12.16
N PHE A 116 -1.73 -18.31 12.65
CA PHE A 116 -1.23 -17.85 13.94
C PHE A 116 -2.15 -18.28 15.09
#